data_AF-A0A536B0D2-F1
#
_entry.id   AF-A0A536B0D2-F1
#
_cell.length_a   1.000
_cell.length_b   1.000
_cell.length_c   1.000
_cell.angle_alpha   90.00
_cell.angle_beta   90.00
_cell.angle_gamma   90.00
#
_symmetry.space_group_name_H-M   'P 1'
#
loop_
_entity.id
_entity.type
_entity.pdbx_description
1 polymer ?
#
loop_
_entity_poly.entity_id
_entity_poly.type
_entity_poly.pdbx_seq_one_letter_code
_entity_poly.pdbx_strand_id
1 'polypeptide(L)'
;MRAIQRPNFEAIAKKNPSPADGHPSRNSGEPGYKASADYVASVMSAAGYNVTIQTYTFTYYAFTGVPSWSETSPAAQTFGLTTEWNPGRSTGSVSGATLQPAGGIIIPSPGGSTSGCSASDFAGFVPGRIALIQRGTCFFGEKALNAQ
;
A
#
# COMPACT_ATOMS: atom_id res chain seq x y z
N MET A 1 -4.82 33.90 28.35
CA MET A 1 -4.83 32.44 28.19
C MET A 1 -4.33 32.10 26.80
N ARG A 2 -3.14 31.50 26.64
CA ARG A 2 -2.66 31.07 25.32
C ARG A 2 -3.37 29.76 24.98
N ALA A 3 -4.16 29.76 23.91
CA ALA A 3 -4.62 28.51 23.31
C ALA A 3 -3.37 27.72 22.93
N ILE A 4 -3.11 26.61 23.64
CA ILE A 4 -2.10 25.65 23.22
C ILE A 4 -2.60 25.12 21.88
N GLN A 5 -1.97 25.55 20.80
CA GLN A 5 -2.26 25.09 19.46
C GLN A 5 -1.87 23.61 19.41
N ARG A 6 -2.85 22.74 19.67
CA ARG A 6 -2.64 21.30 19.68
C ARG A 6 -2.18 20.90 18.28
N PRO A 7 -1.04 20.22 18.13
CA PRO A 7 -0.60 19.77 16.81
C PRO A 7 -1.69 18.87 16.24
N ASN A 8 -2.18 19.21 15.04
CA ASN A 8 -3.05 18.30 14.30
C ASN A 8 -2.23 17.08 13.84
N PHE A 9 -2.91 16.06 13.36
CA PHE A 9 -2.24 14.85 12.87
C PHE A 9 -1.24 15.11 11.74
N GLU A 10 -1.46 16.16 10.94
CA GLU A 10 -0.52 16.59 9.90
C GLU A 10 0.81 17.09 10.48
N ALA A 11 0.78 17.89 11.54
CA ALA A 11 1.99 18.35 12.24
C ALA A 11 2.74 17.18 12.89
N ILE A 12 2.01 16.19 13.42
CA ILE A 12 2.61 14.95 13.93
C ILE A 12 3.34 14.20 12.81
N ALA A 13 2.70 14.03 11.65
CA ALA A 13 3.33 13.37 10.49
C ALA A 13 4.61 14.09 10.06
N LYS A 14 4.56 15.42 9.90
CA LYS A 14 5.71 16.23 9.48
C LYS A 14 6.90 16.18 10.44
N LYS A 15 6.62 16.09 11.74
CA LYS A 15 7.66 15.96 12.78
C LYS A 15 8.27 14.56 12.85
N ASN A 16 7.59 13.55 12.28
CA ASN A 16 7.97 12.15 12.35
C ASN A 16 8.02 11.54 10.94
N PRO A 17 9.01 11.90 10.10
CA PRO A 17 9.16 11.29 8.79
C PRO A 17 9.41 9.77 8.90
N SER A 18 8.91 9.00 7.93
CA SER A 18 9.14 7.56 7.88
C SER A 18 10.63 7.27 7.72
N PRO A 19 11.20 6.32 8.49
CA PRO A 19 12.55 5.84 8.26
C PRO A 19 12.75 5.18 6.88
N ALA A 20 11.68 4.76 6.20
CA ALA A 20 11.75 4.05 4.93
C ALA A 20 11.95 4.99 3.72
N ASP A 21 11.29 6.15 3.73
CA ASP A 21 11.24 7.04 2.56
C ASP A 21 11.44 8.53 2.90
N GLY A 22 11.54 8.89 4.19
CA GLY A 22 11.72 10.27 4.65
C GLY A 22 10.48 11.16 4.54
N HIS A 23 9.34 10.63 4.09
CA HIS A 23 8.10 11.41 3.96
C HIS A 23 7.37 11.54 5.30
N PRO A 24 6.58 12.61 5.52
CA PRO A 24 5.73 12.76 6.70
C PRO A 24 4.85 11.51 6.91
N SER A 25 4.97 10.85 8.06
CA SER A 25 4.34 9.56 8.26
C SER A 25 3.65 9.39 9.61
N ARG A 26 2.58 8.59 9.59
CA ARG A 26 1.91 8.03 10.76
C ARG A 26 1.60 6.55 10.55
N ASN A 27 2.39 5.88 9.71
CA ASN A 27 2.23 4.46 9.41
C ASN A 27 2.39 3.62 10.68
N SER A 28 1.58 2.56 10.78
CA SER A 28 1.61 1.64 11.91
C SER A 28 3.04 1.17 12.20
N GLY A 29 3.46 1.24 13.46
CA GLY A 29 4.80 0.83 13.90
C GLY A 29 5.88 1.90 13.75
N GLU A 30 5.63 3.01 13.05
CA GLU A 30 6.59 4.11 12.91
C GLU A 30 6.46 5.18 14.02
N PRO A 31 7.48 6.04 14.23
CA PRO A 31 7.45 7.05 15.28
C PRO A 31 6.20 7.96 15.27
N GLY A 32 5.71 8.31 14.08
CA GLY A 32 4.50 9.14 13.93
C GLY A 32 3.21 8.45 14.36
N TYR A 33 3.13 7.12 14.26
CA TYR A 33 2.00 6.35 14.81
C TYR A 33 1.98 6.43 16.33
N LYS A 34 3.12 6.20 16.98
CA LYS A 34 3.23 6.32 18.44
C LYS A 34 2.90 7.73 18.92
N ALA A 35 3.45 8.75 18.27
CA ALA A 35 3.14 10.15 18.57
C ALA A 35 1.64 10.48 18.39
N SER A 36 0.96 9.83 17.44
CA SER A 36 -0.49 9.97 17.25
C SER A 36 -1.29 9.32 18.36
N ALA A 37 -0.91 8.11 18.79
CA ALA A 37 -1.55 7.42 19.90
C ALA A 37 -1.41 8.21 21.21
N ASP A 38 -0.19 8.70 21.49
CA ASP A 38 0.09 9.55 22.66
C ASP A 38 -0.71 10.86 22.61
N TYR A 39 -0.83 11.46 21.42
CA TYR A 39 -1.64 12.67 21.23
C TYR A 39 -3.11 12.42 21.55
N VAL A 40 -3.72 11.38 20.98
CA VAL A 40 -5.12 11.02 21.27
C VAL A 40 -5.31 10.73 22.75
N ALA A 41 -4.41 9.97 23.37
CA ALA A 41 -4.46 9.67 24.80
C ALA A 41 -4.43 10.96 25.64
N SER A 42 -3.55 11.91 25.30
CA SER A 42 -3.46 13.19 26.00
C SER A 42 -4.73 14.04 25.89
N VAL A 43 -5.36 14.05 24.72
CA VAL A 43 -6.60 14.80 24.47
C VAL A 43 -7.77 14.19 25.24
N MET A 44 -7.89 12.86 25.23
CA MET A 44 -8.96 12.14 25.93
C MET A 44 -8.81 12.25 27.45
N SER A 45 -7.61 12.10 28.00
CA SER A 45 -7.36 12.31 29.43
C SER A 45 -7.68 13.75 29.85
N ALA A 46 -7.32 14.73 29.03
CA ALA A 46 -7.65 16.14 29.29
C ALA A 46 -9.16 16.43 29.23
N ALA A 47 -9.94 15.57 28.59
CA ALA A 47 -11.40 15.64 28.54
C ALA A 47 -12.08 14.84 29.66
N GLY A 48 -11.32 14.25 30.59
CA GLY A 48 -11.85 13.53 31.75
C GLY A 48 -12.12 12.04 31.52
N TYR A 49 -11.70 11.48 30.38
CA TYR A 49 -11.79 10.04 30.15
C TYR A 49 -10.71 9.26 30.90
N ASN A 50 -11.04 8.05 31.35
CA ASN A 50 -10.06 7.08 31.80
C ASN A 50 -9.47 6.36 30.57
N VAL A 51 -8.20 6.62 30.26
CA VAL A 51 -7.54 6.17 29.03
C VAL A 51 -6.58 5.01 29.31
N THR A 52 -6.63 3.98 28.46
CA THR A 52 -5.65 2.90 28.44
C THR A 52 -5.05 2.79 27.04
N ILE A 53 -3.72 2.72 26.95
CA ILE A 53 -3.01 2.40 25.71
C ILE A 53 -2.78 0.90 25.68
N GLN A 54 -3.45 0.21 24.75
CA GLN A 54 -3.22 -1.22 24.51
C GLN A 54 -2.08 -1.41 23.52
N THR A 55 -1.02 -2.07 23.95
CA THR A 55 0.06 -2.50 23.06
C THR A 55 -0.27 -3.83 22.41
N TYR A 56 0.09 -3.99 21.15
CA TYR A 56 -0.06 -5.23 20.40
C TYR A 56 1.05 -5.35 19.36
N THR A 57 1.32 -6.57 18.94
CA THR A 57 2.20 -6.86 17.81
C THR A 57 1.38 -7.12 16.56
N PHE A 58 1.96 -6.83 15.41
CA PHE A 58 1.36 -7.11 14.11
C PHE A 58 2.47 -7.44 13.12
N THR A 59 2.12 -8.10 12.03
CA THR A 59 3.09 -8.36 10.97
C THR A 59 3.39 -7.07 10.22
N TYR A 60 4.63 -6.60 10.35
CA TYR A 60 5.13 -5.45 9.62
C TYR A 60 5.86 -5.92 8.36
N TYR A 61 5.58 -5.27 7.23
CA TYR A 61 6.28 -5.51 5.98
C TYR A 61 7.08 -4.27 5.63
N ALA A 62 8.37 -4.48 5.42
CA ALA A 62 9.28 -3.48 4.92
C ALA A 62 10.07 -4.06 3.76
N PHE A 63 10.64 -3.18 2.94
CA PHE A 63 11.57 -3.58 1.91
C PHE A 63 12.83 -4.16 2.55
N THR A 64 13.21 -5.37 2.15
CA THR A 64 14.51 -5.96 2.50
C THR A 64 15.63 -5.49 1.55
N GLY A 65 15.26 -4.77 0.50
CA GLY A 65 16.13 -4.12 -0.49
C GLY A 65 15.26 -3.27 -1.42
N VAL A 66 15.85 -2.31 -2.14
CA VAL A 66 15.09 -1.41 -3.03
C VAL A 66 14.53 -2.20 -4.22
N PRO A 67 13.20 -2.34 -4.36
CA PRO A 67 12.62 -3.08 -5.45
C PRO A 67 12.68 -2.28 -6.76
N SER A 68 12.77 -2.99 -7.89
CA SER A 68 12.81 -2.40 -9.21
C SER A 68 11.76 -3.03 -10.13
N TRP A 69 11.27 -2.24 -11.08
CA TRP A 69 10.37 -2.71 -12.12
C TRP A 69 10.72 -2.02 -13.44
N SER A 70 10.80 -2.82 -14.50
CA SER A 70 11.04 -2.34 -15.86
C SER A 70 10.23 -3.12 -16.87
N GLU A 71 9.94 -2.46 -17.97
CA GLU A 71 9.38 -3.03 -19.19
C GLU A 71 10.52 -3.13 -20.21
N THR A 72 10.69 -4.28 -20.83
CA THR A 72 11.75 -4.50 -21.83
C THR A 72 11.26 -4.33 -23.27
N SER A 73 9.96 -4.45 -23.51
CA SER A 73 9.33 -4.35 -24.82
C SER A 73 7.84 -3.98 -24.66
N PRO A 74 7.24 -3.24 -25.61
CA PRO A 74 7.81 -2.79 -26.89
C PRO A 74 8.73 -1.56 -26.77
N ALA A 75 8.62 -0.79 -25.69
CA ALA A 75 9.49 0.34 -25.40
C ALA A 75 10.18 0.09 -24.06
N ALA A 76 11.51 0.04 -24.07
CA ALA A 76 12.27 -0.20 -22.85
C ALA A 76 12.17 1.01 -21.90
N GLN A 77 11.72 0.77 -20.67
CA GLN A 77 11.62 1.79 -19.64
C GLN A 77 11.74 1.19 -18.23
N THR A 78 12.19 2.01 -17.29
CA THR A 78 12.27 1.68 -15.86
C THR A 78 11.29 2.57 -15.10
N PHE A 79 10.51 1.98 -14.21
CA PHE A 79 9.50 2.71 -13.43
C PHE A 79 10.05 3.13 -12.07
N GLY A 80 9.85 4.41 -11.74
CA GLY A 80 10.18 5.01 -10.46
C GLY A 80 9.33 4.43 -9.34
N LEU A 81 10.00 3.88 -8.32
CA LEU A 81 9.38 3.43 -7.09
C LEU A 81 8.71 4.62 -6.39
N THR A 82 7.52 4.40 -5.82
CA THR A 82 6.61 5.36 -5.16
C THR A 82 6.04 6.47 -6.04
N THR A 83 6.67 6.81 -7.17
CA THR A 83 6.15 7.81 -8.12
C THR A 83 5.27 7.20 -9.20
N GLU A 84 5.65 6.04 -9.73
CA GLU A 84 4.94 5.37 -10.83
C GLU A 84 4.33 4.04 -10.38
N TRP A 85 4.92 3.39 -9.38
CA TRP A 85 4.41 2.13 -8.87
C TRP A 85 4.75 1.92 -7.39
N ASN A 86 3.99 1.03 -6.75
CA ASN A 86 4.25 0.58 -5.40
C ASN A 86 4.20 -0.96 -5.36
N PRO A 87 5.22 -1.63 -4.79
CA PRO A 87 5.26 -3.07 -4.68
C PRO A 87 4.23 -3.58 -3.66
N GLY A 88 3.60 -4.71 -3.99
CA GLY A 88 2.94 -5.55 -3.01
C GLY A 88 3.96 -6.40 -2.23
N ARG A 89 3.45 -7.21 -1.29
CA ARG A 89 4.27 -8.21 -0.61
C ARG A 89 4.73 -9.28 -1.62
N SER A 90 6.02 -9.34 -1.90
CA SER A 90 6.66 -10.39 -2.71
C SER A 90 8.07 -10.68 -2.20
N THR A 91 8.49 -11.94 -2.33
CA THR A 91 9.88 -12.37 -2.10
C THR A 91 10.55 -12.87 -3.37
N GLY A 92 9.86 -12.82 -4.51
CA GLY A 92 10.34 -13.31 -5.80
C GLY A 92 10.73 -12.19 -6.75
N SER A 93 11.56 -12.52 -7.73
CA SER A 93 11.84 -11.71 -8.90
C SER A 93 11.46 -12.47 -10.17
N VAL A 94 11.03 -11.74 -11.18
CA VAL A 94 10.72 -12.29 -12.51
C VAL A 94 11.36 -11.39 -13.56
N SER A 95 11.95 -12.00 -14.59
CA SER A 95 12.50 -11.29 -15.75
C SER A 95 12.05 -11.97 -17.03
N GLY A 96 11.81 -11.19 -18.08
CA GLY A 96 11.42 -11.70 -19.40
C GLY A 96 10.03 -12.32 -19.49
N ALA A 97 9.19 -12.23 -18.45
CA ALA A 97 7.83 -12.74 -18.49
C ALA A 97 6.92 -11.84 -19.33
N THR A 98 6.07 -12.47 -20.15
CA THR A 98 5.08 -11.76 -20.97
C THR A 98 3.92 -11.29 -20.11
N LEU A 99 3.45 -10.07 -20.36
CA LEU A 99 2.22 -9.55 -19.76
C LEU A 99 1.00 -10.15 -20.45
N GLN A 100 -0.01 -10.56 -19.67
CA GLN A 100 -1.30 -11.00 -20.17
C GLN A 100 -2.42 -10.33 -19.36
N PRO A 101 -3.42 -9.70 -20.00
CA PRO A 101 -4.57 -9.16 -19.28
C PRO A 101 -5.42 -10.28 -18.67
N ALA A 102 -5.84 -10.08 -17.43
CA ALA A 102 -6.93 -10.85 -16.85
C ALA A 102 -8.27 -10.44 -17.51
N GLY A 103 -9.27 -11.31 -17.38
CA GLY A 103 -10.65 -11.02 -17.75
C GLY A 103 -11.22 -9.84 -16.97
N GLY A 104 -12.35 -9.31 -17.46
CA GLY A 104 -13.10 -8.26 -16.77
C GLY A 104 -12.49 -6.85 -16.84
N ILE A 105 -11.44 -6.61 -17.63
CA ILE A 105 -10.94 -5.25 -17.88
C ILE A 105 -11.96 -4.48 -18.72
N ILE A 106 -12.28 -3.24 -18.31
CA ILE A 106 -13.22 -2.34 -18.98
C ILE A 106 -12.50 -1.01 -19.26
N ILE A 107 -12.40 -0.62 -20.54
CA ILE A 107 -11.76 0.62 -21.00
C ILE A 107 -12.73 1.36 -21.94
N PRO A 108 -13.10 2.63 -21.66
CA PRO A 108 -12.70 3.44 -20.51
C PRO A 108 -13.29 2.89 -19.19
N SER A 109 -12.55 3.10 -18.09
CA SER A 109 -12.98 2.63 -16.78
C SER A 109 -14.22 3.40 -16.30
N PRO A 110 -15.29 2.72 -15.85
CA PRO A 110 -16.44 3.37 -15.23
C PRO A 110 -16.20 3.72 -13.74
N GLY A 111 -14.94 3.75 -13.29
CA GLY A 111 -14.57 3.89 -11.87
C GLY A 111 -14.07 2.59 -11.23
N GLY A 112 -14.08 1.48 -11.98
CA GLY A 112 -13.53 0.20 -11.57
C GLY A 112 -14.09 -0.96 -12.39
N SER A 113 -13.57 -2.17 -12.17
CA SER A 113 -14.08 -3.39 -12.79
C SER A 113 -13.98 -4.61 -11.88
N THR A 114 -14.53 -5.74 -12.33
CA THR A 114 -14.41 -7.03 -11.66
C THR A 114 -13.14 -7.79 -12.06
N SER A 115 -12.20 -7.14 -12.77
CA SER A 115 -11.02 -7.82 -13.30
C SER A 115 -10.21 -8.53 -12.21
N GLY A 116 -9.95 -9.83 -12.39
CA GLY A 116 -9.19 -10.66 -11.46
C GLY A 116 -9.91 -10.94 -10.13
N CYS A 117 -11.21 -10.64 -10.02
CA CYS A 117 -11.99 -10.92 -8.82
C CYS A 117 -12.50 -12.36 -8.77
N SER A 118 -12.52 -13.06 -9.90
CA SER A 118 -12.85 -14.48 -9.97
C SER A 118 -11.71 -15.28 -10.59
N ALA A 119 -11.54 -16.53 -10.17
CA ALA A 119 -10.64 -17.48 -10.84
C ALA A 119 -10.97 -17.63 -12.34
N SER A 120 -12.25 -17.48 -12.72
CA SER A 120 -12.67 -17.52 -14.13
C SER A 120 -12.10 -16.37 -14.98
N ASP A 121 -11.66 -15.26 -14.36
CA ASP A 121 -11.00 -14.17 -15.07
C ASP A 121 -9.62 -14.58 -15.61
N PHE A 122 -9.10 -15.72 -15.15
CA PHE A 122 -7.84 -16.31 -15.60
C PHE A 122 -8.05 -17.52 -16.52
N ALA A 123 -9.26 -17.71 -17.05
CA ALA A 123 -9.51 -18.73 -18.08
C ALA A 123 -8.63 -18.45 -19.32
N GLY A 124 -7.81 -19.43 -19.71
CA GLY A 124 -6.84 -19.27 -20.81
C GLY A 124 -5.58 -18.48 -20.43
N PHE A 125 -5.35 -18.20 -19.14
CA PHE A 125 -4.11 -17.61 -18.68
C PHE A 125 -2.95 -18.60 -18.80
N VAL A 126 -1.82 -18.14 -19.34
CA VAL A 126 -0.63 -18.99 -19.52
C VAL A 126 0.23 -18.94 -18.26
N PRO A 127 0.55 -20.08 -17.62
CA PRO A 127 1.43 -20.12 -16.45
C PRO A 127 2.78 -19.43 -16.71
N GLY A 128 3.28 -18.69 -15.73
CA GLY A 128 4.55 -17.96 -15.80
C GLY A 128 4.46 -16.56 -16.43
N ARG A 129 3.28 -16.12 -16.90
CA ARG A 129 3.04 -14.75 -17.37
C ARG A 129 2.70 -13.80 -16.23
N ILE A 130 2.92 -12.49 -16.46
CA ILE A 130 2.54 -11.42 -15.53
C ILE A 130 1.08 -11.04 -15.80
N ALA A 131 0.22 -11.15 -14.80
CA ALA A 131 -1.18 -10.75 -14.91
C ALA A 131 -1.33 -9.22 -14.84
N LEU A 132 -1.91 -8.62 -15.89
CA LEU A 132 -2.40 -7.25 -15.85
C LEU A 132 -3.84 -7.25 -15.36
N ILE A 133 -4.09 -6.61 -14.23
CA ILE A 133 -5.40 -6.61 -13.55
C ILE A 133 -5.82 -5.16 -13.30
N GLN A 134 -7.04 -4.82 -13.70
CA GLN A 134 -7.58 -3.48 -13.46
C GLN A 134 -8.07 -3.33 -12.00
N ARG A 135 -7.85 -2.14 -11.43
CA ARG A 135 -8.40 -1.77 -10.12
C ARG A 135 -9.93 -1.79 -10.15
N GLY A 136 -10.56 -2.25 -9.07
CA GLY A 136 -12.01 -2.23 -8.96
C GLY A 136 -12.54 -2.85 -7.67
N THR A 137 -13.50 -3.75 -7.80
CA THR A 137 -14.44 -4.10 -6.72
C THR A 137 -13.91 -5.05 -5.65
N CYS A 138 -12.88 -5.85 -5.96
CA CYS A 138 -12.27 -6.79 -5.02
C CYS A 138 -10.90 -6.30 -4.49
N PHE A 139 -10.46 -6.89 -3.38
CA PHE A 139 -9.20 -6.54 -2.73
C PHE A 139 -7.98 -6.93 -3.57
N PHE A 140 -6.88 -6.19 -3.46
CA PHE A 140 -5.62 -6.54 -4.14
C PHE A 140 -5.10 -7.93 -3.75
N GLY A 141 -5.29 -8.34 -2.50
CA GLY A 141 -4.92 -9.68 -2.04
C GLY A 141 -5.71 -10.79 -2.73
N GLU A 142 -7.00 -10.57 -2.99
CA GLU A 142 -7.85 -11.51 -3.73
C GLU A 142 -7.44 -11.61 -5.20
N LYS A 143 -7.14 -10.46 -5.83
CA LYS A 143 -6.57 -10.41 -7.18
C LYS A 143 -5.26 -11.20 -7.26
N ALA A 144 -4.38 -11.02 -6.29
CA ALA A 144 -3.12 -11.75 -6.22
C ALA A 144 -3.32 -13.24 -5.93
N LEU A 145 -4.36 -13.65 -5.19
CA LEU A 145 -4.70 -15.06 -4.92
C LEU A 145 -5.27 -15.76 -6.15
N ASN A 146 -6.14 -15.10 -6.91
CA ASN A 146 -6.72 -15.67 -8.12
C ASN A 146 -5.70 -15.81 -9.27
N ALA A 147 -4.60 -15.06 -9.22
CA ALA A 147 -3.56 -15.02 -10.25
C ALA A 147 -2.37 -15.99 -10.03
N GLN A 148 -2.37 -16.78 -8.94
CA GLN A 148 -1.24 -17.65 -8.56
C GLN A 148 -1.19 -18.95 -9.37
#